data_AF-A0A2V8PXF8-F1
#
_entry.id   AF-A0A2V8PXF8-F1
#
_cell.length_a   1.000
_cell.length_b   1.000
_cell.length_c   1.000
_cell.angle_alpha   90.00
_cell.angle_beta   90.00
_cell.angle_gamma   90.00
#
_symmetry.space_group_name_H-M   'P 1'
#
loop_
_entity.id
_entity.type
_entity.pdbx_description
1 polymer ?
#
loop_
_entity_poly.entity_id
_entity_poly.type
_entity_poly.pdbx_seq_one_letter_code
_entity_poly.pdbx_strand_id
1 'polypeptide(L)'
;MLFFSNQNFRPDGTVPTTAATVSEGLNPNGTPQVFRTQIPASTSNTFTRLTNTPPVSLLTSPRVMASASRTRTAFNLGGVDMGTGNSDGSVEIFYLLSPIVTAQDATALTFNSGASNMPVATATPAPSPSPSPTPTPSPSPGVALGLAPGQLSIARSTVPLAPFTGSSTGGSETTRSPALPIELNGVSLSVNGAAAGLYFVGNAEKQINFVMPVTAAPGLGTVAVNILNAGANTDTALRGFVQIVTAQPDIFSSTGDALGNAIAVNVTNPNLRLPPPFNVTSTDASGATVPTVVELSLTGIRLTLKSEFTITVGTTTIAADQIVLKQSNLEMPGFDILNFTLPASLAGAGEVPVIVSFTRGGVTTVSRPADTAAKIRIN
;
A
#
# COMPACT_ATOMS: atom_id res chain seq x y z
N MET A 1 -18.73 18.74 -18.57
CA MET A 1 -19.59 18.81 -17.38
C MET A 1 -19.02 17.91 -16.31
N LEU A 2 -19.10 18.34 -15.05
CA LEU A 2 -18.98 17.45 -13.90
C LEU A 2 -20.32 17.43 -13.19
N PHE A 3 -20.75 16.27 -12.72
CA PHE A 3 -22.02 16.12 -12.02
C PHE A 3 -22.00 14.90 -11.10
N PHE A 4 -22.90 14.89 -10.13
CA PHE A 4 -23.14 13.72 -9.29
C PHE A 4 -24.30 12.91 -9.81
N SER A 5 -24.19 11.59 -9.70
CA SER A 5 -25.31 10.68 -9.92
C SER A 5 -25.16 9.43 -9.07
N ASN A 6 -26.30 8.93 -8.59
CA ASN A 6 -26.40 7.59 -8.00
C ASN A 6 -26.63 6.50 -9.08
N GLN A 7 -26.91 6.90 -10.32
CA GLN A 7 -27.08 6.00 -11.45
C GLN A 7 -25.73 5.56 -12.00
N ASN A 8 -25.69 4.33 -12.51
CA ASN A 8 -24.59 3.87 -13.34
C ASN A 8 -24.77 4.39 -14.77
N PHE A 9 -23.67 4.84 -15.37
CA PHE A 9 -23.61 5.18 -16.80
C PHE A 9 -22.56 4.30 -17.47
N ARG A 10 -22.91 3.74 -18.61
CA ARG A 10 -21.94 3.15 -19.53
C ARG A 10 -21.11 4.25 -20.19
N PRO A 11 -19.93 3.94 -20.78
CA PRO A 11 -19.10 4.94 -21.46
C PRO A 11 -19.84 5.73 -22.55
N ASP A 12 -20.90 5.17 -23.13
CA ASP A 12 -21.77 5.80 -24.13
C ASP A 12 -22.92 6.65 -23.54
N GLY A 13 -23.02 6.74 -22.21
CA GLY A 13 -24.05 7.48 -21.50
C GLY A 13 -25.36 6.75 -21.27
N THR A 14 -25.49 5.49 -21.71
CA THR A 14 -26.68 4.68 -21.43
C THR A 14 -26.70 4.20 -19.97
N VAL A 15 -27.91 4.06 -19.41
CA VAL A 15 -28.12 3.54 -18.05
C VAL A 15 -28.35 2.02 -18.13
N PRO A 16 -27.59 1.19 -17.38
CA PRO A 16 -27.82 -0.25 -17.34
C PRO A 16 -29.24 -0.60 -16.86
N THR A 17 -29.91 -1.53 -17.55
CA THR A 17 -31.35 -1.82 -17.34
C THR A 17 -31.64 -3.05 -16.47
N THR A 18 -30.63 -3.81 -16.04
CA THR A 18 -30.82 -5.04 -15.25
C THR A 18 -29.89 -5.08 -14.03
N ALA A 19 -30.33 -5.68 -12.92
CA ALA A 19 -29.49 -5.79 -11.70
C ALA A 19 -28.15 -6.52 -11.95
N ALA A 20 -28.10 -7.50 -12.87
CA ALA A 20 -26.87 -8.17 -13.30
C ALA A 20 -25.91 -7.24 -14.08
N THR A 21 -26.43 -6.24 -14.80
CA THR A 21 -25.63 -5.18 -15.46
C THR A 21 -25.37 -3.99 -14.53
N VAL A 22 -26.13 -3.84 -13.45
CA VAL A 22 -25.79 -2.95 -12.32
C VAL A 22 -24.58 -3.47 -11.55
N SER A 23 -24.37 -4.80 -11.48
CA SER A 23 -23.11 -5.41 -10.99
C SER A 23 -21.95 -5.38 -11.99
N GLU A 24 -22.19 -5.19 -13.29
CA GLU A 24 -21.13 -4.78 -14.24
C GLU A 24 -20.69 -3.33 -13.97
N GLY A 25 -21.59 -2.54 -13.36
CA GLY A 25 -21.35 -1.18 -12.92
C GLY A 25 -20.46 -1.16 -11.69
N LEU A 26 -19.35 -0.45 -11.79
CA LEU A 26 -18.41 -0.23 -10.69
C LEU A 26 -19.04 0.45 -9.44
N ASN A 27 -20.33 0.83 -9.45
CA ASN A 27 -21.09 1.37 -8.31
C ASN A 27 -22.30 0.46 -7.99
N PRO A 28 -22.07 -0.72 -7.37
CA PRO A 28 -23.14 -1.69 -7.09
C PRO A 28 -24.11 -1.23 -5.99
N ASN A 29 -23.69 -0.26 -5.17
CA ASN A 29 -24.46 0.21 -4.01
C ASN A 29 -25.29 1.46 -4.31
N GLY A 30 -25.29 1.95 -5.56
CA GLY A 30 -26.04 3.15 -5.94
C GLY A 30 -25.60 4.41 -5.16
N THR A 31 -24.34 4.49 -4.75
CA THR A 31 -23.82 5.65 -4.02
C THR A 31 -23.61 6.82 -4.99
N PRO A 32 -23.76 8.08 -4.56
CA PRO A 32 -23.45 9.22 -5.40
C PRO A 32 -21.99 9.20 -5.86
N GLN A 33 -21.77 9.19 -7.18
CA GLN A 33 -20.44 9.24 -7.81
C GLN A 33 -20.29 10.53 -8.61
N VAL A 34 -19.06 11.05 -8.72
CA VAL A 34 -18.70 12.11 -9.64
C VAL A 34 -18.53 11.52 -11.04
N PHE A 35 -19.18 12.12 -12.02
CA PHE A 35 -19.04 11.80 -13.43
C PHE A 35 -18.56 13.00 -14.24
N ARG A 36 -17.87 12.71 -15.35
CA ARG A 36 -17.42 13.66 -16.36
C ARG A 36 -18.00 13.30 -17.71
N THR A 37 -18.43 14.32 -18.44
CA THR A 37 -18.81 14.22 -19.86
C THR A 37 -18.51 15.53 -20.61
N GLN A 38 -18.59 15.55 -21.93
CA GLN A 38 -18.41 16.72 -22.78
C GLN A 38 -19.65 17.65 -22.75
N ILE A 39 -19.45 18.93 -23.08
CA ILE A 39 -20.54 19.89 -23.37
C ILE A 39 -20.12 20.62 -24.67
N PRO A 40 -21.03 20.86 -25.62
CA PRO A 40 -22.45 20.50 -25.63
C PRO A 40 -22.69 18.98 -25.57
N ALA A 41 -23.86 18.60 -25.06
CA ALA A 41 -24.27 17.19 -25.08
C ALA A 41 -24.45 16.75 -26.53
N SER A 42 -23.84 15.62 -26.90
CA SER A 42 -23.98 15.01 -28.22
C SER A 42 -24.02 13.49 -28.09
N THR A 43 -24.46 12.81 -29.14
CA THR A 43 -24.53 11.34 -29.18
C THR A 43 -23.15 10.66 -29.21
N SER A 44 -22.07 11.42 -29.42
CA SER A 44 -20.69 10.93 -29.34
C SER A 44 -20.00 11.26 -28.02
N ASN A 45 -20.72 11.86 -27.07
CA ASN A 45 -20.16 12.14 -25.75
C ASN A 45 -19.83 10.83 -25.03
N THR A 46 -18.73 10.88 -24.29
CA THR A 46 -18.33 9.79 -23.40
C THR A 46 -18.63 10.16 -21.96
N PHE A 47 -19.05 9.16 -21.18
CA PHE A 47 -19.28 9.30 -19.76
C PHE A 47 -18.17 8.57 -19.02
N THR A 48 -17.44 9.32 -18.21
CA THR A 48 -16.35 8.78 -17.39
C THR A 48 -16.73 8.96 -15.93
N ARG A 49 -16.80 7.86 -15.20
CA ARG A 49 -16.90 7.92 -13.75
C ARG A 49 -15.55 8.28 -13.15
N LEU A 50 -15.54 9.26 -12.26
CA LEU A 50 -14.32 9.79 -11.68
C LEU A 50 -14.07 9.34 -10.23
N THR A 51 -15.10 8.87 -9.53
CA THR A 51 -14.98 8.38 -8.14
C THR A 51 -15.49 6.96 -7.99
N ASN A 52 -15.10 6.31 -6.89
CA ASN A 52 -15.66 5.05 -6.42
C ASN A 52 -16.02 5.18 -4.93
N THR A 53 -16.94 6.07 -4.62
CA THR A 53 -17.32 6.38 -3.23
C THR A 53 -17.93 5.14 -2.54
N PRO A 54 -17.46 4.80 -1.32
CA PRO A 54 -18.03 3.68 -0.57
C PRO A 54 -19.48 3.96 -0.17
N PRO A 55 -20.24 2.94 0.30
CA PRO A 55 -21.57 3.12 0.89
C PRO A 55 -21.53 4.15 2.00
N VAL A 56 -22.20 5.29 1.79
CA VAL A 56 -22.31 6.35 2.80
C VAL A 56 -23.65 6.26 3.49
N SER A 57 -23.64 6.28 4.83
CA SER A 57 -24.83 6.48 5.63
C SER A 57 -25.18 7.96 5.56
N LEU A 58 -26.15 8.28 4.71
CA LEU A 58 -27.10 9.42 4.75
C LEU A 58 -26.60 10.72 5.44
N LEU A 59 -26.56 11.83 4.69
CA LEU A 59 -27.15 13.15 5.04
C LEU A 59 -26.50 14.38 4.37
N THR A 60 -25.41 14.25 3.62
CA THR A 60 -24.80 15.42 2.94
C THR A 60 -24.85 15.30 1.43
N SER A 61 -25.50 16.27 0.76
CA SER A 61 -25.39 16.40 -0.69
C SER A 61 -23.95 16.72 -1.06
N PRO A 62 -23.27 15.85 -1.83
CA PRO A 62 -21.92 16.13 -2.25
C PRO A 62 -21.93 17.31 -3.22
N ARG A 63 -21.00 18.25 -3.03
CA ARG A 63 -20.75 19.40 -3.89
C ARG A 63 -19.41 19.19 -4.56
N VAL A 64 -19.35 19.57 -5.83
CA VAL A 64 -18.16 19.44 -6.65
C VAL A 64 -17.78 20.82 -7.18
N MET A 65 -16.53 21.19 -7.00
CA MET A 65 -15.94 22.41 -7.53
C MET A 65 -14.73 22.00 -8.36
N ALA A 66 -14.74 22.36 -9.64
CA ALA A 66 -13.62 22.10 -10.52
C ALA A 66 -12.83 23.36 -10.83
N SER A 67 -11.53 23.16 -11.07
CA SER A 67 -10.71 24.14 -11.77
C SER A 67 -11.24 24.41 -13.18
N ALA A 68 -10.75 25.48 -13.81
CA ALA A 68 -11.08 25.79 -15.21
C ALA A 68 -10.78 24.62 -16.17
N SER A 69 -9.69 23.87 -15.91
CA SER A 69 -9.30 22.69 -16.69
C SER A 69 -10.17 21.45 -16.41
N ARG A 70 -10.92 21.42 -15.30
CA ARG A 70 -11.70 20.26 -14.81
C ARG A 70 -10.84 19.01 -14.52
N THR A 71 -9.51 19.15 -14.57
CA THR A 71 -8.55 18.11 -14.21
C THR A 71 -8.23 18.10 -12.71
N ARG A 72 -8.62 19.16 -12.01
CA ARG A 72 -8.45 19.34 -10.57
C ARG A 72 -9.82 19.64 -9.99
N THR A 73 -10.33 18.76 -9.16
CA THR A 73 -11.70 18.83 -8.65
C THR A 73 -11.72 18.63 -7.15
N ALA A 74 -12.22 19.59 -6.40
CA ALA A 74 -12.53 19.43 -4.99
C ALA A 74 -13.98 18.96 -4.83
N PHE A 75 -14.24 18.01 -3.94
CA PHE A 75 -15.59 17.60 -3.60
C PHE A 75 -15.69 17.19 -2.15
N ASN A 76 -16.86 17.37 -1.53
CA ASN A 76 -17.07 16.92 -0.15
C ASN A 76 -17.83 15.60 -0.09
N LEU A 77 -17.48 14.75 0.88
CA LEU A 77 -18.30 13.61 1.28
C LEU A 77 -18.36 13.59 2.82
N GLY A 78 -19.54 13.28 3.36
CA GLY A 78 -19.76 13.09 4.80
C GLY A 78 -19.76 11.61 5.17
N GLY A 79 -19.29 11.30 6.38
CA GLY A 79 -19.36 9.95 6.94
C GLY A 79 -18.48 8.91 6.21
N VAL A 80 -17.48 9.36 5.46
CA VAL A 80 -16.50 8.49 4.82
C VAL A 80 -15.10 8.86 5.27
N ASP A 81 -14.32 7.81 5.50
CA ASP A 81 -12.89 7.88 5.69
C ASP A 81 -12.27 7.13 4.50
N MET A 82 -11.44 7.81 3.70
CA MET A 82 -10.73 7.17 2.59
C MET A 82 -9.41 6.50 3.01
N GLY A 83 -9.22 6.27 4.32
CA GLY A 83 -8.07 5.55 4.88
C GLY A 83 -7.10 6.43 5.64
N THR A 84 -7.53 7.60 6.13
CA THR A 84 -6.74 8.50 6.97
C THR A 84 -7.13 8.44 8.46
N GLY A 85 -8.06 7.58 8.85
CA GLY A 85 -8.39 7.32 10.26
C GLY A 85 -9.43 8.26 10.87
N ASN A 86 -10.29 8.88 10.06
CA ASN A 86 -11.30 9.80 10.52
C ASN A 86 -12.68 9.13 10.74
N SER A 87 -12.83 8.47 11.89
CA SER A 87 -14.08 7.82 12.30
C SER A 87 -15.12 8.77 12.92
N ASP A 88 -14.85 10.08 12.98
CA ASP A 88 -15.72 11.05 13.67
C ASP A 88 -16.99 11.43 12.87
N GLY A 89 -17.13 10.91 11.65
CA GLY A 89 -18.28 11.13 10.79
C GLY A 89 -18.38 12.55 10.21
N SER A 90 -17.35 13.38 10.37
CA SER A 90 -17.29 14.73 9.81
C SER A 90 -17.31 14.73 8.28
N VAL A 91 -17.64 15.89 7.71
CA VAL A 91 -17.57 16.11 6.28
C VAL A 91 -16.12 16.40 5.90
N GLU A 92 -15.58 15.57 5.02
CA GLU A 92 -14.24 15.73 4.49
C GLU A 92 -14.29 16.35 3.10
N ILE A 93 -13.25 17.13 2.79
CA ILE A 93 -13.02 17.67 1.45
C ILE A 93 -11.95 16.83 0.78
N PHE A 94 -12.33 16.23 -0.34
CA PHE A 94 -11.47 15.41 -1.18
C PHE A 94 -11.03 16.20 -2.39
N TYR A 95 -9.79 15.93 -2.80
CA TYR A 95 -9.23 16.46 -4.02
C TYR A 95 -9.00 15.33 -5.02
N LEU A 96 -9.64 15.45 -6.17
CA LEU A 96 -9.50 14.55 -7.31
C LEU A 96 -8.61 15.19 -8.37
N LEU A 97 -7.55 14.46 -8.69
CA LEU A 97 -6.73 14.68 -9.88
C LEU A 97 -7.23 13.76 -11.00
N SER A 98 -7.65 14.37 -12.11
CA SER A 98 -8.09 13.68 -13.33
C SER A 98 -7.27 14.20 -14.50
N PRO A 99 -6.01 13.77 -14.63
CA PRO A 99 -5.14 14.24 -15.69
C PRO A 99 -5.69 13.93 -17.08
N ILE A 100 -5.32 14.76 -18.07
CA ILE A 100 -5.65 14.50 -19.47
C ILE A 100 -4.59 13.55 -20.01
N VAL A 101 -4.91 12.26 -19.99
CA VAL A 101 -4.04 11.24 -20.59
C VAL A 101 -4.13 11.35 -22.11
N THR A 102 -3.05 11.79 -22.75
CA THR A 102 -2.97 11.87 -24.23
C THR A 102 -2.10 10.79 -24.84
N ALA A 103 -1.34 10.08 -24.02
CA ALA A 103 -0.53 8.95 -24.43
C ALA A 103 -0.63 7.84 -23.39
N GLN A 104 -0.71 6.59 -23.87
CA GLN A 104 -0.56 5.42 -23.03
C GLN A 104 0.68 4.66 -23.49
N ASP A 105 1.55 4.33 -22.54
CA ASP A 105 2.73 3.52 -22.79
C ASP A 105 2.41 2.05 -22.46
N ALA A 106 2.85 1.13 -23.33
CA ALA A 106 2.71 -0.31 -23.12
C ALA A 106 3.81 -0.90 -22.22
N THR A 107 4.73 -0.06 -21.73
CA THR A 107 5.82 -0.46 -20.84
C THR A 107 5.28 -1.18 -19.61
N ALA A 108 5.83 -2.36 -19.36
CA ALA A 108 5.48 -3.17 -18.21
C ALA A 108 6.01 -2.54 -16.92
N LEU A 109 5.12 -2.39 -15.94
CA LEU A 109 5.49 -2.10 -14.56
C LEU A 109 5.84 -3.40 -13.84
N THR A 110 6.90 -3.38 -13.04
CA THR A 110 7.22 -4.45 -12.10
C THR A 110 7.17 -3.93 -10.67
N PHE A 111 6.89 -4.83 -9.73
CA PHE A 111 6.64 -4.47 -8.34
C PHE A 111 7.56 -5.22 -7.39
N ASN A 112 8.01 -4.52 -6.35
CA ASN A 112 8.77 -5.09 -5.25
C ASN A 112 8.20 -4.60 -3.91
N SER A 113 8.41 -5.36 -2.84
CA SER A 113 8.27 -4.84 -1.49
C SER A 113 9.34 -3.78 -1.22
N GLY A 114 9.02 -2.79 -0.41
CA GLY A 114 9.90 -1.64 -0.21
C GLY A 114 10.98 -1.81 0.86
N ALA A 115 10.89 -2.82 1.73
CA ALA A 115 11.83 -2.96 2.84
C ALA A 115 13.13 -3.66 2.45
N SER A 116 13.03 -4.73 1.67
CA SER A 116 14.18 -5.49 1.18
C SER A 116 14.22 -5.62 -0.34
N ASN A 117 13.38 -4.90 -1.08
CA ASN A 117 13.30 -4.99 -2.53
C ASN A 117 12.90 -6.40 -3.03
N MET A 118 12.07 -7.13 -2.27
CA MET A 118 11.62 -8.49 -2.62
C MET A 118 10.73 -8.43 -3.87
N PRO A 119 11.03 -9.17 -4.94
CA PRO A 119 10.19 -9.16 -6.14
C PRO A 119 8.79 -9.67 -5.83
N VAL A 120 7.79 -9.04 -6.44
CA VAL A 120 6.39 -9.49 -6.38
C VAL A 120 6.10 -10.34 -7.60
N ALA A 121 5.38 -11.45 -7.41
CA ALA A 121 4.93 -12.30 -8.49
C ALA A 121 4.14 -11.50 -9.53
N THR A 122 4.41 -11.76 -10.81
CA THR A 122 3.71 -11.09 -11.91
C THR A 122 2.24 -11.48 -11.89
N ALA A 123 1.36 -10.47 -11.87
CA ALA A 123 -0.07 -10.67 -11.91
C ALA A 123 -0.57 -10.56 -13.36
N THR A 124 -1.25 -11.59 -13.85
CA THR A 124 -1.84 -11.60 -15.20
C THR A 124 -3.37 -11.63 -15.11
N PRO A 125 -4.10 -10.81 -15.89
CA PRO A 125 -5.54 -10.94 -16.02
C PRO A 125 -5.88 -12.31 -16.63
N ALA A 126 -6.80 -13.05 -16.01
CA ALA A 126 -7.30 -14.27 -16.63
C ALA A 126 -8.18 -13.92 -17.85
N PRO A 127 -8.05 -14.62 -19.00
CA PRO A 127 -9.02 -14.51 -20.07
C PRO A 127 -10.38 -15.06 -19.59
N SER A 128 -11.48 -14.34 -19.83
CA SER A 128 -12.86 -14.75 -19.51
C SER A 128 -13.62 -15.12 -20.81
N PRO A 129 -14.64 -16.02 -20.82
CA PRO A 129 -15.23 -16.78 -19.72
C PRO A 129 -15.09 -18.31 -19.86
N SER A 130 -14.51 -18.93 -18.84
CA SER A 130 -14.82 -20.30 -18.39
C SER A 130 -14.49 -20.34 -16.89
N PRO A 131 -15.29 -21.00 -16.04
CA PRO A 131 -15.04 -21.07 -14.60
C PRO A 131 -13.86 -22.01 -14.34
N SER A 132 -12.64 -21.53 -14.60
CA SER A 132 -11.42 -22.16 -14.13
C SER A 132 -10.89 -21.33 -12.96
N PRO A 133 -10.55 -21.94 -11.81
CA PRO A 133 -9.99 -21.20 -10.68
C PRO A 133 -8.78 -20.38 -11.15
N THR A 134 -8.79 -19.08 -10.86
CA THR A 134 -7.66 -18.19 -11.13
C THR A 134 -6.39 -18.83 -10.59
N PRO A 135 -5.33 -19.04 -11.39
CA PRO A 135 -4.08 -19.55 -10.86
C PRO A 135 -3.58 -18.52 -9.85
N THR A 136 -3.69 -18.86 -8.56
CA THR A 136 -2.97 -18.13 -7.53
C THR A 136 -1.49 -18.27 -7.87
N PRO A 137 -0.70 -17.19 -7.95
CA PRO A 137 0.72 -17.30 -8.24
C PRO A 137 1.33 -18.32 -7.27
N SER A 138 2.00 -19.33 -7.82
CA SER A 138 2.65 -20.36 -6.99
C SER A 138 3.73 -19.67 -6.17
N PRO A 139 3.80 -19.90 -4.85
CA PRO A 139 4.86 -19.33 -4.02
C PRO A 139 6.21 -19.82 -4.55
N SER A 140 7.05 -18.89 -4.99
CA SER A 140 8.46 -19.15 -5.25
C SER A 140 9.25 -18.62 -4.05
N PRO A 141 10.26 -19.36 -3.54
CA PRO A 141 11.10 -18.87 -2.45
C PRO A 141 11.68 -17.50 -2.77
N GLY A 142 11.49 -16.52 -1.88
CA GLY A 142 12.02 -15.17 -2.06
C GLY A 142 11.22 -14.28 -3.02
N VAL A 143 10.02 -14.71 -3.43
CA VAL A 143 9.08 -13.91 -4.22
C VAL A 143 7.81 -13.69 -3.40
N ALA A 144 7.40 -12.43 -3.27
CA ALA A 144 6.15 -12.04 -2.63
C ALA A 144 4.94 -12.48 -3.47
N LEU A 145 3.88 -12.94 -2.80
CA LEU A 145 2.62 -13.30 -3.48
C LEU A 145 1.88 -12.07 -4.01
N GLY A 146 2.12 -10.91 -3.43
CA GLY A 146 1.47 -9.64 -3.76
C GLY A 146 1.96 -8.50 -2.89
N LEU A 147 1.31 -7.34 -3.00
CA LEU A 147 1.47 -6.22 -2.09
C LEU A 147 0.32 -6.17 -1.08
N ALA A 148 0.61 -5.79 0.15
CA ALA A 148 -0.38 -5.64 1.21
C ALA A 148 -0.82 -4.19 1.40
N PRO A 149 -2.07 -3.93 1.84
CA PRO A 149 -2.52 -2.57 2.17
C PRO A 149 -1.64 -1.93 3.24
N GLY A 150 -1.28 -0.66 3.03
CA GLY A 150 -0.41 0.08 3.93
C GLY A 150 1.07 -0.34 3.91
N GLN A 151 1.48 -1.18 2.95
CA GLN A 151 2.87 -1.60 2.78
C GLN A 151 3.69 -0.55 2.02
N LEU A 152 4.93 -0.27 2.46
CA LEU A 152 5.91 0.39 1.61
C LEU A 152 6.28 -0.53 0.44
N SER A 153 6.13 0.00 -0.78
CA SER A 153 6.22 -0.75 -2.03
C SER A 153 7.03 0.03 -3.06
N ILE A 154 7.51 -0.69 -4.07
CA ILE A 154 8.33 -0.17 -5.16
C ILE A 154 7.64 -0.52 -6.48
N ALA A 155 7.46 0.46 -7.35
CA ALA A 155 7.12 0.23 -8.76
C ALA A 155 8.32 0.60 -9.63
N ARG A 156 8.64 -0.25 -10.60
CA ARG A 156 9.72 -0.01 -11.58
C ARG A 156 9.20 -0.05 -13.00
N SER A 157 9.96 0.60 -13.89
CA SER A 157 9.68 0.68 -15.31
C SER A 157 10.95 0.51 -16.13
N THR A 158 10.81 0.12 -17.39
CA THR A 158 11.92 0.13 -18.35
C THR A 158 12.17 1.53 -18.94
N VAL A 159 11.21 2.45 -18.79
CA VAL A 159 11.31 3.86 -19.18
C VAL A 159 11.34 4.79 -17.95
N PRO A 160 11.89 6.01 -18.08
CA PRO A 160 11.83 7.01 -17.00
C PRO A 160 10.41 7.21 -16.46
N LEU A 161 10.28 7.23 -15.13
CA LEU A 161 9.00 7.40 -14.45
C LEU A 161 8.74 8.85 -14.04
N ALA A 162 9.73 9.73 -14.15
CA ALA A 162 9.65 11.13 -13.75
C ALA A 162 10.54 12.00 -14.65
N PRO A 163 10.22 13.30 -14.83
CA PRO A 163 11.11 14.24 -15.49
C PRO A 163 12.38 14.53 -14.66
N PHE A 164 12.29 14.45 -13.34
CA PHE A 164 13.41 14.62 -12.40
C PHE A 164 13.25 13.71 -11.20
N THR A 165 14.36 13.35 -10.57
CA THR A 165 14.36 12.58 -9.32
C THR A 165 13.90 13.46 -8.15
N GLY A 166 13.02 12.93 -7.30
CA GLY A 166 12.45 13.64 -6.16
C GLY A 166 12.15 12.71 -5.00
N SER A 167 12.27 13.23 -3.80
CA SER A 167 11.98 12.53 -2.56
C SER A 167 11.13 13.39 -1.63
N SER A 168 10.34 12.75 -0.78
CA SER A 168 9.66 13.40 0.34
C SER A 168 10.35 13.05 1.65
N THR A 169 10.20 13.92 2.66
CA THR A 169 10.84 13.77 3.97
C THR A 169 10.10 12.82 4.92
N GLY A 170 9.16 12.01 4.42
CA GLY A 170 8.22 11.26 5.24
C GLY A 170 6.98 12.07 5.64
N GLY A 171 6.22 11.55 6.59
CA GLY A 171 4.84 11.96 6.82
C GLY A 171 4.25 11.47 8.13
N SER A 172 3.13 12.04 8.55
CA SER A 172 2.39 11.59 9.73
C SER A 172 0.94 11.26 9.40
N GLU A 173 0.54 10.02 9.70
CA GLU A 173 -0.83 9.51 9.59
C GLU A 173 -1.73 10.00 10.72
N THR A 174 -1.19 10.73 11.70
CA THR A 174 -1.97 11.33 12.79
C THR A 174 -2.63 12.66 12.41
N THR A 175 -2.27 13.20 11.25
CA THR A 175 -2.74 14.50 10.76
C THR A 175 -3.93 14.35 9.81
N ARG A 176 -4.82 15.34 9.77
CA ARG A 176 -5.96 15.38 8.82
C ARG A 176 -5.54 15.87 7.43
N SER A 177 -4.48 15.27 6.89
CA SER A 177 -3.95 15.52 5.56
C SER A 177 -3.32 14.23 5.02
N PRO A 178 -3.17 14.08 3.69
CA PRO A 178 -2.38 12.97 3.16
C PRO A 178 -1.00 12.94 3.81
N ALA A 179 -0.67 11.82 4.46
CA ALA A 179 0.59 11.71 5.19
C ALA A 179 1.80 11.90 4.27
N LEU A 180 1.69 11.48 3.00
CA LEU A 180 2.68 11.69 1.96
C LEU A 180 2.08 12.43 0.77
N PRO A 181 2.90 13.10 -0.06
CA PRO A 181 2.46 13.66 -1.33
C PRO A 181 1.82 12.61 -2.23
N ILE A 182 0.65 12.92 -2.78
CA ILE A 182 -0.04 12.08 -3.79
C ILE A 182 0.41 12.41 -5.23
N GLU A 183 1.16 13.51 -5.38
CA GLU A 183 1.85 13.91 -6.59
C GLU A 183 3.26 14.37 -6.16
N LEU A 184 4.30 13.83 -6.80
CA LEU A 184 5.69 14.18 -6.52
C LEU A 184 6.43 14.32 -7.86
N ASN A 185 7.12 15.44 -8.07
CA ASN A 185 7.78 15.77 -9.35
C ASN A 185 6.91 15.54 -10.60
N GLY A 186 5.62 15.87 -10.52
CA GLY A 186 4.67 15.68 -11.63
C GLY A 186 4.27 14.23 -11.86
N VAL A 187 4.54 13.32 -10.92
CA VAL A 187 4.16 11.91 -11.00
C VAL A 187 3.10 11.62 -9.95
N SER A 188 2.05 10.92 -10.33
CA SER A 188 1.06 10.35 -9.41
C SER A 188 0.95 8.84 -9.64
N LEU A 189 0.71 8.09 -8.55
CA LEU A 189 0.44 6.66 -8.60
C LEU A 189 -0.90 6.38 -7.94
N SER A 190 -1.69 5.50 -8.55
CA SER A 190 -2.92 5.01 -7.96
C SER A 190 -3.03 3.49 -8.07
N VAL A 191 -3.69 2.88 -7.08
CA VAL A 191 -4.03 1.45 -7.09
C VAL A 191 -5.53 1.31 -6.89
N ASN A 192 -6.20 0.60 -7.81
CA ASN A 192 -7.66 0.52 -7.90
C ASN A 192 -8.34 1.90 -7.89
N GLY A 193 -7.67 2.91 -8.45
CA GLY A 193 -8.12 4.31 -8.47
C GLY A 193 -7.91 5.09 -7.16
N ALA A 194 -7.44 4.46 -6.08
CA ALA A 194 -7.04 5.17 -4.86
C ALA A 194 -5.61 5.71 -5.00
N ALA A 195 -5.41 6.98 -4.67
CA ALA A 195 -4.09 7.61 -4.72
C ALA A 195 -3.14 6.98 -3.68
N ALA A 196 -1.91 6.72 -4.09
CA ALA A 196 -0.85 6.26 -3.20
C ALA A 196 0.00 7.44 -2.72
N GLY A 197 0.46 7.35 -1.47
CA GLY A 197 1.43 8.30 -0.93
C GLY A 197 2.84 8.00 -1.45
N LEU A 198 3.59 9.03 -1.87
CA LEU A 198 4.89 8.88 -2.53
C LEU A 198 6.05 9.30 -1.64
N TYR A 199 7.03 8.41 -1.49
CA TYR A 199 8.32 8.67 -0.86
C TYR A 199 9.37 9.15 -1.84
N PHE A 200 9.36 8.56 -3.03
CA PHE A 200 10.41 8.75 -4.03
C PHE A 200 9.85 8.53 -5.42
N VAL A 201 10.30 9.35 -6.37
CA VAL A 201 10.10 9.16 -7.81
C VAL A 201 11.43 9.43 -8.51
N GLY A 202 11.92 8.45 -9.25
CA GLY A 202 13.23 8.50 -9.91
C GLY A 202 13.11 8.65 -11.41
N ASN A 203 13.91 9.54 -12.00
CA ASN A 203 14.06 9.62 -13.45
C ASN A 203 15.00 8.49 -13.92
N ALA A 204 16.29 8.58 -13.60
CA ALA A 204 17.30 7.62 -14.04
C ALA A 204 17.14 6.25 -13.37
N GLU A 205 16.64 6.24 -12.15
CA GLU A 205 16.37 5.04 -11.36
C GLU A 205 15.11 4.29 -11.84
N LYS A 206 14.23 4.97 -12.60
CA LYS A 206 12.98 4.42 -13.16
C LYS A 206 12.14 3.72 -12.10
N GLN A 207 12.07 4.33 -10.93
CA GLN A 207 11.52 3.73 -9.71
C GLN A 207 10.60 4.72 -8.98
N ILE A 208 9.52 4.20 -8.41
CA ILE A 208 8.65 4.93 -7.48
C ILE A 208 8.59 4.14 -6.18
N ASN A 209 8.89 4.80 -5.05
CA ASN A 209 8.60 4.24 -3.72
C ASN A 209 7.30 4.84 -3.24
N PHE A 210 6.32 3.98 -2.94
CA PHE A 210 4.98 4.40 -2.57
C PHE A 210 4.43 3.55 -1.43
N VAL A 211 3.48 4.11 -0.69
CA VAL A 211 2.70 3.36 0.29
C VAL A 211 1.44 2.84 -0.39
N MET A 212 1.26 1.53 -0.37
CA MET A 212 0.07 0.88 -0.88
C MET A 212 -1.17 1.44 -0.16
N PRO A 213 -2.23 1.89 -0.85
CA PRO A 213 -3.42 2.42 -0.20
C PRO A 213 -3.98 1.43 0.83
N VAL A 214 -4.23 1.88 2.06
CA VAL A 214 -4.72 1.02 3.16
C VAL A 214 -6.11 0.45 2.89
N THR A 215 -6.88 1.09 2.01
CA THR A 215 -8.22 0.67 1.58
C THR A 215 -8.20 -0.34 0.43
N ALA A 216 -7.02 -0.74 -0.05
CA ALA A 216 -6.89 -1.67 -1.16
C ALA A 216 -7.42 -3.07 -0.76
N ALA A 217 -8.48 -3.52 -1.42
CA ALA A 217 -9.04 -4.85 -1.16
C ALA A 217 -8.16 -5.96 -1.76
N PRO A 218 -8.04 -7.13 -1.10
CA PRO A 218 -7.36 -8.30 -1.67
C PRO A 218 -7.95 -8.72 -3.01
N GLY A 219 -7.09 -9.13 -3.95
CA GLY A 219 -7.48 -9.50 -5.31
C GLY A 219 -6.55 -8.90 -6.37
N LEU A 220 -6.87 -9.11 -7.64
CA LEU A 220 -6.13 -8.49 -8.75
C LEU A 220 -6.37 -6.98 -8.75
N GLY A 221 -5.32 -6.20 -8.48
CA GLY A 221 -5.34 -4.76 -8.48
C GLY A 221 -4.85 -4.15 -9.79
N THR A 222 -5.46 -3.04 -10.20
CA THR A 222 -4.96 -2.20 -11.30
C THR A 222 -4.08 -1.09 -10.75
N VAL A 223 -2.91 -0.90 -11.33
CA VAL A 223 -2.01 0.22 -11.02
C VAL A 223 -1.99 1.18 -12.20
N ALA A 224 -2.08 2.47 -11.92
CA ALA A 224 -1.87 3.52 -12.91
C ALA A 224 -0.87 4.55 -12.39
N VAL A 225 0.16 4.80 -13.20
CA VAL A 225 1.13 5.88 -12.99
C VAL A 225 0.89 6.94 -14.05
N ASN A 226 0.61 8.17 -13.62
CA ASN A 226 0.49 9.30 -14.53
C ASN A 226 1.73 10.18 -14.39
N ILE A 227 2.36 10.48 -15.52
CA ILE A 227 3.55 11.33 -15.61
C ILE A 227 3.16 12.60 -16.33
N LEU A 228 3.21 13.73 -15.62
CA LEU A 228 2.91 15.06 -16.14
C LEU A 228 3.96 15.46 -17.17
N ASN A 229 3.52 15.67 -18.40
CA ASN A 229 4.28 16.38 -19.41
C ASN A 229 4.00 17.88 -19.27
N ALA A 230 4.82 18.55 -18.45
CA ALA A 230 4.67 19.97 -18.14
C ALA A 230 4.69 20.89 -19.39
N GLY A 231 5.35 20.45 -20.48
CA GLY A 231 5.38 21.22 -21.73
C GLY A 231 4.06 21.17 -22.52
N ALA A 232 3.22 20.15 -22.30
CA ALA A 232 1.98 19.93 -23.03
C ALA A 232 0.71 20.06 -22.15
N ASN A 233 0.84 20.14 -20.82
CA ASN A 233 -0.26 20.02 -19.86
C ASN A 233 -1.08 18.73 -20.05
N THR A 234 -0.41 17.66 -20.44
CA THR A 234 -0.98 16.33 -20.64
C THR A 234 -0.17 15.29 -19.90
N ASP A 235 -0.76 14.12 -19.67
CA ASP A 235 -0.10 13.04 -18.96
C ASP A 235 0.15 11.86 -19.89
N THR A 236 1.28 11.19 -19.67
CA THR A 236 1.52 9.83 -20.14
C THR A 236 1.10 8.87 -19.04
N ALA A 237 0.23 7.92 -19.36
CA ALA A 237 -0.18 6.89 -18.41
C ALA A 237 0.55 5.56 -18.67
N LEU A 238 1.11 4.99 -17.60
CA LEU A 238 1.57 3.61 -17.54
C LEU A 238 0.58 2.79 -16.71
N ARG A 239 0.29 1.58 -17.15
CA ARG A 239 -0.66 0.69 -16.46
C ARG A 239 0.00 -0.64 -16.15
N GLY A 240 -0.33 -1.18 -14.98
CA GLY A 240 0.12 -2.49 -14.55
C GLY A 240 -0.95 -3.21 -13.74
N PHE A 241 -0.70 -4.49 -13.48
CA PHE A 241 -1.51 -5.27 -12.56
C PHE A 241 -0.63 -5.76 -11.42
N VAL A 242 -1.18 -5.81 -10.22
CA VAL A 242 -0.51 -6.35 -9.04
C VAL A 242 -1.49 -7.18 -8.23
N GLN A 243 -1.06 -8.32 -7.72
CA GLN A 243 -1.86 -9.06 -6.76
C GLN A 243 -1.85 -8.31 -5.43
N ILE A 244 -3.02 -8.03 -4.88
CA ILE A 244 -3.20 -7.47 -3.55
C ILE A 244 -3.48 -8.64 -2.61
N VAL A 245 -2.71 -8.75 -1.54
CA VAL A 245 -2.86 -9.78 -0.51
C VAL A 245 -3.18 -9.13 0.83
N THR A 246 -3.71 -9.93 1.76
CA THR A 246 -4.05 -9.43 3.09
C THR A 246 -2.83 -8.91 3.86
N ALA A 247 -1.72 -9.65 3.78
CA ALA A 247 -0.46 -9.29 4.38
C ALA A 247 0.67 -9.90 3.55
N GLN A 248 1.80 -9.22 3.51
CA GLN A 248 3.04 -9.69 2.93
C GLN A 248 4.16 -9.05 3.76
N PRO A 249 4.55 -9.68 4.88
CA PRO A 249 5.60 -9.13 5.73
C PRO A 249 6.86 -8.95 4.90
N ASP A 250 7.64 -7.92 5.21
CA ASP A 250 8.99 -7.73 4.70
C ASP A 250 9.80 -6.89 5.69
N ILE A 251 11.05 -7.27 5.94
CA ILE A 251 11.87 -6.72 7.04
C ILE A 251 12.83 -5.68 6.46
N PHE A 252 12.92 -4.51 7.10
CA PHE A 252 13.91 -3.52 6.71
C PHE A 252 15.30 -3.98 7.13
N SER A 253 16.28 -3.78 6.26
CA SER A 253 17.68 -4.12 6.51
C SER A 253 18.59 -2.91 6.34
N SER A 254 19.81 -3.00 6.88
CA SER A 254 20.85 -1.98 6.73
C SER A 254 21.28 -1.72 5.30
N THR A 255 20.99 -2.65 4.37
CA THR A 255 21.36 -2.56 2.96
C THR A 255 20.20 -2.11 2.08
N GLY A 256 18.96 -2.07 2.61
CA GLY A 256 17.77 -1.73 1.83
C GLY A 256 17.40 -2.77 0.77
N ASP A 257 18.03 -3.93 0.82
CA ASP A 257 17.80 -5.07 -0.07
C ASP A 257 17.76 -6.40 0.73
N ALA A 258 17.85 -7.54 0.04
CA ALA A 258 17.98 -8.84 0.68
C ALA A 258 19.25 -8.91 1.54
N LEU A 259 19.26 -9.76 2.58
CA LEU A 259 20.39 -9.89 3.51
C LEU A 259 20.60 -8.62 4.36
N GLY A 260 21.80 -8.46 4.92
CA GLY A 260 22.14 -7.37 5.83
C GLY A 260 21.63 -7.57 7.26
N ASN A 261 21.88 -6.56 8.10
CA ASN A 261 21.38 -6.54 9.47
C ASN A 261 19.93 -6.04 9.44
N ALA A 262 19.03 -6.75 10.10
CA ALA A 262 17.66 -6.27 10.29
C ALA A 262 17.69 -4.94 11.06
N ILE A 263 16.84 -3.99 10.68
CA ILE A 263 16.61 -2.78 11.45
C ILE A 263 15.82 -3.18 12.69
N ALA A 264 16.56 -3.45 13.75
CA ALA A 264 16.03 -3.87 15.04
C ALA A 264 16.78 -3.18 16.17
N VAL A 265 16.09 -2.93 17.28
CA VAL A 265 16.68 -2.35 18.49
C VAL A 265 16.10 -3.00 19.75
N ASN A 266 16.89 -3.07 20.81
CA ASN A 266 16.42 -3.42 22.14
C ASN A 266 15.61 -2.25 22.71
N VAL A 267 14.36 -2.51 23.11
CA VAL A 267 13.42 -1.55 23.71
C VAL A 267 12.95 -1.97 25.11
N THR A 268 13.67 -2.90 25.75
CA THR A 268 13.36 -3.38 27.11
C THR A 268 13.28 -2.23 28.10
N ASN A 269 14.18 -1.26 27.97
CA ASN A 269 14.05 0.04 28.58
C ASN A 269 13.60 1.05 27.52
N PRO A 270 12.37 1.59 27.57
CA PRO A 270 11.86 2.51 26.56
C PRO A 270 12.66 3.83 26.48
N ASN A 271 13.43 4.17 27.52
CA ASN A 271 14.29 5.36 27.51
C ASN A 271 15.67 5.10 26.86
N LEU A 272 16.00 3.84 26.54
CA LEU A 272 17.29 3.46 25.99
C LEU A 272 17.10 2.44 24.85
N ARG A 273 17.22 2.92 23.60
CA ARG A 273 17.12 2.08 22.40
C ARG A 273 18.53 1.69 21.95
N LEU A 274 18.88 0.40 22.05
CA LEU A 274 20.22 -0.11 21.72
C LEU A 274 20.21 -0.98 20.46
N PRO A 275 21.16 -0.80 19.53
CA PRO A 275 21.29 -1.69 18.37
C PRO A 275 21.88 -3.07 18.76
N PRO A 276 21.88 -4.06 17.85
CA PRO A 276 22.60 -5.31 18.05
C PRO A 276 24.11 -5.08 18.32
N PRO A 277 24.80 -6.02 18.99
CA PRO A 277 24.32 -7.33 19.42
C PRO A 277 23.42 -7.30 20.64
N PHE A 278 22.46 -8.22 20.71
CA PHE A 278 21.51 -8.34 21.80
C PHE A 278 21.89 -9.44 22.78
N ASN A 279 21.74 -9.16 24.08
CA ASN A 279 21.69 -10.22 25.09
C ASN A 279 20.24 -10.72 25.21
N VAL A 280 20.03 -11.99 25.57
CA VAL A 280 18.66 -12.52 25.80
C VAL A 280 17.97 -11.91 27.02
N THR A 281 18.72 -11.27 27.91
CA THR A 281 18.19 -10.45 29.02
C THR A 281 18.82 -9.06 29.01
N SER A 282 18.07 -8.06 29.44
CA SER A 282 18.56 -6.69 29.61
C SER A 282 17.79 -5.96 30.70
N THR A 283 18.32 -4.82 31.12
CA THR A 283 17.76 -4.01 32.19
C THR A 283 16.54 -3.22 31.69
N ASP A 284 15.41 -3.30 32.39
CA ASP A 284 14.21 -2.50 32.11
C ASP A 284 14.31 -1.07 32.69
N ALA A 285 13.22 -0.31 32.61
CA ALA A 285 13.16 1.05 33.15
C ALA A 285 13.34 1.12 34.68
N SER A 286 13.08 0.04 35.41
CA SER A 286 13.19 -0.03 36.87
C SER A 286 14.59 -0.42 37.35
N GLY A 287 15.46 -0.90 36.45
CA GLY A 287 16.75 -1.46 36.81
C GLY A 287 16.74 -2.99 36.94
N ALA A 288 15.62 -3.66 36.72
CA ALA A 288 15.52 -5.11 36.81
C ALA A 288 16.00 -5.80 35.53
N THR A 289 16.72 -6.91 35.66
CA THR A 289 17.12 -7.76 34.53
C THR A 289 15.94 -8.63 34.13
N VAL A 290 15.41 -8.39 32.93
CA VAL A 290 14.26 -9.11 32.36
C VAL A 290 14.60 -9.64 30.97
N PRO A 291 13.80 -10.56 30.39
CA PRO A 291 13.97 -10.96 29.00
C PRO A 291 13.96 -9.75 28.04
N THR A 292 14.92 -9.73 27.12
CA THR A 292 15.10 -8.60 26.21
C THR A 292 13.92 -8.51 25.24
N VAL A 293 13.32 -7.33 25.14
CA VAL A 293 12.31 -6.98 24.12
C VAL A 293 13.00 -6.33 22.93
N VAL A 294 12.90 -6.95 21.77
CA VAL A 294 13.41 -6.43 20.49
C VAL A 294 12.26 -5.81 19.71
N GLU A 295 12.44 -4.57 19.28
CA GLU A 295 11.60 -3.91 18.31
C GLU A 295 12.18 -4.13 16.90
N LEU A 296 11.39 -4.70 16.02
CA LEU A 296 11.70 -4.97 14.62
C LEU A 296 10.91 -4.02 13.72
N SER A 297 11.62 -3.33 12.84
CA SER A 297 11.01 -2.50 11.79
C SER A 297 10.74 -3.34 10.55
N LEU A 298 9.48 -3.33 10.09
CA LEU A 298 9.03 -4.11 8.94
C LEU A 298 7.89 -3.40 8.21
N THR A 299 7.37 -3.99 7.15
CA THR A 299 6.22 -3.49 6.40
C THR A 299 5.26 -4.61 6.05
N GLY A 300 4.03 -4.27 5.67
CA GLY A 300 3.08 -5.18 5.03
C GLY A 300 2.30 -6.05 6.02
N ILE A 301 2.17 -5.59 7.27
CA ILE A 301 1.41 -6.27 8.32
C ILE A 301 0.29 -5.38 8.89
N ARG A 302 -0.03 -4.25 8.29
CA ARG A 302 -0.94 -3.25 8.86
C ARG A 302 -2.32 -3.78 9.28
N LEU A 303 -3.03 -4.54 8.44
CA LEU A 303 -4.43 -4.96 8.68
C LEU A 303 -4.58 -6.38 9.25
N THR A 304 -3.67 -6.74 10.14
CA THR A 304 -3.55 -8.09 10.71
C THR A 304 -3.66 -8.10 12.24
N LEU A 305 -3.92 -9.29 12.77
CA LEU A 305 -3.93 -9.58 14.19
C LEU A 305 -2.60 -10.20 14.61
N LYS A 306 -2.21 -9.95 15.86
CA LYS A 306 -1.01 -10.52 16.47
C LYS A 306 -0.96 -12.05 16.40
N SER A 307 -2.12 -12.71 16.52
CA SER A 307 -2.26 -14.17 16.46
C SER A 307 -2.04 -14.77 15.07
N GLU A 308 -1.91 -13.94 14.03
CA GLU A 308 -1.73 -14.39 12.65
C GLU A 308 -0.26 -14.44 12.24
N PHE A 309 0.64 -14.11 13.16
CA PHE A 309 2.08 -14.09 12.93
C PHE A 309 2.84 -15.11 13.73
N THR A 310 3.92 -15.56 13.11
CA THR A 310 5.00 -16.28 13.75
C THR A 310 6.30 -15.55 13.43
N ILE A 311 7.12 -15.31 14.45
CA ILE A 311 8.49 -14.79 14.25
C ILE A 311 9.43 -15.96 14.49
N THR A 312 10.38 -16.18 13.58
CA THR A 312 11.45 -17.17 13.74
C THR A 312 12.78 -16.45 13.77
N VAL A 313 13.57 -16.69 14.82
CA VAL A 313 14.92 -16.15 15.00
C VAL A 313 15.90 -17.32 14.99
N GLY A 314 16.71 -17.42 13.94
CA GLY A 314 17.50 -18.61 13.66
C GLY A 314 16.60 -19.81 13.44
N THR A 315 16.64 -20.77 14.36
CA THR A 315 15.76 -21.95 14.38
C THR A 315 14.69 -21.88 15.47
N THR A 316 14.71 -20.82 16.30
CA THR A 316 13.77 -20.67 17.42
C THR A 316 12.52 -19.95 16.96
N THR A 317 11.37 -20.57 17.14
CA THR A 317 10.07 -19.92 16.95
C THR A 317 9.71 -19.12 18.20
N ILE A 318 9.36 -17.86 17.99
CA ILE A 318 8.82 -16.96 19.02
C ILE A 318 7.32 -17.25 19.14
N ALA A 319 6.89 -17.61 20.34
CA ALA A 319 5.49 -17.90 20.61
C ALA A 319 4.63 -16.61 20.58
N ALA A 320 3.33 -16.77 20.29
CA ALA A 320 2.43 -15.62 20.11
C ALA A 320 2.29 -14.76 21.38
N ASP A 321 2.44 -15.34 22.57
CA ASP A 321 2.46 -14.65 23.86
C ASP A 321 3.76 -13.85 24.09
N GLN A 322 4.85 -14.23 23.43
CA GLN A 322 6.15 -13.52 23.47
C GLN A 322 6.24 -12.36 22.49
N ILE A 323 5.35 -12.28 21.50
CA ILE A 323 5.13 -11.03 20.77
C ILE A 323 4.52 -10.07 21.79
N VAL A 324 5.03 -8.87 21.98
CA VAL A 324 4.55 -7.91 22.98
C VAL A 324 3.65 -6.88 22.32
N LEU A 325 4.05 -6.40 21.16
CA LEU A 325 3.38 -5.32 20.44
C LEU A 325 3.34 -5.61 18.95
N LYS A 326 2.22 -5.27 18.32
CA LYS A 326 2.10 -5.11 16.89
C LYS A 326 1.36 -3.80 16.65
N GLN A 327 1.97 -2.89 15.91
CA GLN A 327 1.34 -1.63 15.55
C GLN A 327 1.93 -1.06 14.27
N SER A 328 1.25 -0.11 13.66
CA SER A 328 1.80 0.67 12.56
C SER A 328 2.60 1.85 13.11
N ASN A 329 3.67 2.23 12.39
CA ASN A 329 4.39 3.46 12.70
C ASN A 329 3.67 4.64 12.05
N LEU A 330 2.89 5.38 12.85
CA LEU A 330 2.06 6.48 12.33
C LEU A 330 2.90 7.67 11.86
N GLU A 331 4.16 7.79 12.28
CA GLU A 331 5.10 8.84 11.85
C GLU A 331 5.97 8.40 10.66
N MET A 332 5.80 7.17 10.18
CA MET A 332 6.45 6.64 9.00
C MET A 332 5.46 5.79 8.20
N PRO A 333 4.61 6.40 7.37
CA PRO A 333 3.66 5.70 6.50
C PRO A 333 4.32 4.53 5.76
N GLY A 334 3.66 3.38 5.68
CA GLY A 334 4.28 2.21 5.08
C GLY A 334 5.19 1.40 6.00
N PHE A 335 5.44 1.85 7.24
CA PHE A 335 6.19 1.11 8.24
C PHE A 335 5.26 0.55 9.31
N ASP A 336 5.62 -0.63 9.78
CA ASP A 336 5.01 -1.34 10.88
C ASP A 336 6.10 -1.72 11.90
N ILE A 337 5.66 -1.98 13.13
CA ILE A 337 6.50 -2.26 14.28
C ILE A 337 6.02 -3.57 14.93
N LEU A 338 6.96 -4.49 15.17
CA LEU A 338 6.75 -5.67 16.00
C LEU A 338 7.73 -5.68 17.16
N ASN A 339 7.22 -5.76 18.39
CA ASN A 339 8.04 -5.99 19.57
C ASN A 339 7.87 -7.43 20.01
N PHE A 340 8.97 -8.11 20.32
CA PHE A 340 8.94 -9.48 20.83
C PHE A 340 10.07 -9.75 21.82
N THR A 341 9.82 -10.68 22.74
CA THR A 341 10.77 -11.08 23.77
C THR A 341 11.72 -12.16 23.23
N LEU A 342 13.02 -12.01 23.47
CA LEU A 342 14.03 -13.03 23.16
C LEU A 342 13.95 -14.20 24.16
N PRO A 343 13.73 -15.45 23.70
CA PRO A 343 13.82 -16.62 24.56
C PRO A 343 15.25 -16.87 25.03
N ALA A 344 15.41 -17.43 26.24
CA ALA A 344 16.72 -17.80 26.77
C ALA A 344 17.48 -18.82 25.90
N SER A 345 16.76 -19.62 25.10
CA SER A 345 17.35 -20.60 24.18
C SER A 345 18.17 -19.97 23.04
N LEU A 346 18.07 -18.66 22.83
CA LEU A 346 18.86 -17.93 21.84
C LEU A 346 20.22 -17.42 22.36
N ALA A 347 20.54 -17.64 23.64
CA ALA A 347 21.83 -17.21 24.19
C ALA A 347 22.99 -17.86 23.42
N GLY A 348 23.96 -17.06 22.97
CA GLY A 348 25.09 -17.53 22.18
C GLY A 348 24.77 -17.87 20.72
N ALA A 349 23.58 -17.55 20.21
CA ALA A 349 23.18 -17.91 18.85
C ALA A 349 24.01 -17.22 17.75
N GLY A 350 24.71 -16.13 18.06
CA GLY A 350 25.54 -15.41 17.10
C GLY A 350 24.68 -14.67 16.06
N GLU A 351 25.08 -14.70 14.80
CA GLU A 351 24.30 -14.09 13.71
C GLU A 351 23.26 -15.05 13.16
N VAL A 352 21.99 -14.71 13.32
CA VAL A 352 20.86 -15.56 12.93
C VAL A 352 19.85 -14.80 12.08
N PRO A 353 19.23 -15.45 11.08
CA PRO A 353 18.18 -14.85 10.29
C PRO A 353 16.94 -14.58 11.15
N VAL A 354 16.20 -13.51 10.82
CA VAL A 354 14.88 -13.23 11.37
C VAL A 354 13.86 -13.33 10.25
N ILE A 355 12.84 -14.14 10.48
CA ILE A 355 11.77 -14.40 9.51
C ILE A 355 10.44 -14.08 10.19
N VAL A 356 9.60 -13.33 9.50
CA VAL A 356 8.23 -13.07 9.92
C VAL A 356 7.30 -13.77 8.93
N SER A 357 6.47 -14.66 9.45
CA SER A 357 5.48 -15.41 8.68
C SER A 357 4.08 -14.96 9.09
N PHE A 358 3.20 -14.78 8.11
CA PHE A 358 1.79 -14.50 8.29
C PHE A 358 0.97 -15.67 7.80
N THR A 359 -0.08 -16.06 8.51
CA THR A 359 -1.05 -17.08 8.06
C THR A 359 -2.49 -16.66 8.35
N ARG A 360 -3.34 -16.65 7.32
CA ARG A 360 -4.80 -16.47 7.44
C ARG A 360 -5.52 -17.27 6.36
N GLY A 361 -6.56 -18.01 6.73
CA GLY A 361 -7.40 -18.73 5.77
C GLY A 361 -6.64 -19.74 4.89
N GLY A 362 -5.61 -20.38 5.44
CA GLY A 362 -4.77 -21.34 4.71
C GLY A 362 -3.73 -20.72 3.77
N VAL A 363 -3.67 -19.39 3.65
CA VAL A 363 -2.63 -18.67 2.90
C VAL A 363 -1.52 -18.26 3.86
N THR A 364 -0.28 -18.61 3.52
CA THR A 364 0.91 -18.22 4.26
C THR A 364 1.83 -17.37 3.38
N THR A 365 2.27 -16.23 3.90
CA THR A 365 3.30 -15.37 3.30
C THR A 365 4.44 -15.18 4.29
N VAL A 366 5.67 -15.07 3.80
CA VAL A 366 6.87 -14.93 4.63
C VAL A 366 7.68 -13.71 4.20
N SER A 367 8.43 -13.12 5.12
CA SER A 367 9.31 -11.99 4.84
C SER A 367 10.37 -12.35 3.82
N ARG A 368 11.19 -13.36 4.13
CA ARG A 368 12.15 -14.00 3.22
C ARG A 368 12.47 -15.42 3.69
N PRO A 369 12.93 -16.30 2.78
CA PRO A 369 13.57 -17.55 3.19
C PRO A 369 14.87 -17.30 3.97
N ALA A 370 15.29 -18.28 4.78
CA ALA A 370 16.38 -18.12 5.75
C ALA A 370 17.74 -17.73 5.13
N ASP A 371 18.00 -18.15 3.89
CA ASP A 371 19.24 -17.87 3.15
C ASP A 371 19.36 -16.40 2.71
N THR A 372 18.23 -15.70 2.57
CA THR A 372 18.14 -14.33 2.07
C THR A 372 17.52 -13.35 3.08
N ALA A 373 17.14 -13.84 4.26
CA ALA A 373 16.58 -13.05 5.34
C ALA A 373 17.62 -12.13 5.99
N ALA A 374 17.13 -10.98 6.48
CA ALA A 374 17.92 -10.09 7.30
C ALA A 374 18.29 -10.78 8.63
N LYS A 375 19.44 -10.42 9.19
CA LYS A 375 20.00 -11.08 10.38
C LYS A 375 20.00 -10.15 11.60
N ILE A 376 19.93 -10.75 12.78
CA ILE A 376 20.28 -10.07 14.04
C ILE A 376 21.41 -10.83 14.71
N ARG A 377 22.23 -10.11 15.48
CA ARG A 377 23.30 -10.69 16.28
C ARG A 377 22.86 -10.83 17.73
N ILE A 378 22.99 -12.03 18.28
CA ILE A 378 22.69 -12.37 19.67
C ILE A 378 23.96 -12.89 20.34
N ASN A 379 24.26 -12.35 21.53
CA ASN A 379 25.43 -12.72 22.33
C ASN A 379 25.23 -14.02 23.11
#